data_AF-A0A6M0C745-F1
#
_entry.id   AF-A0A6M0C745-F1
#
_cell.length_a   1.000
_cell.length_b   1.000
_cell.length_c   1.000
_cell.angle_alpha   90.00
_cell.angle_beta   90.00
_cell.angle_gamma   90.00
#
_symmetry.space_group_name_H-M   'P 1'
#
loop_
_entity.id
_entity.type
_entity.pdbx_description
1 polymer ?
#
loop_
_entity_poly.entity_id
_entity_poly.type
_entity_poly.pdbx_seq_one_letter_code
_entity_poly.pdbx_strand_id
1 'polypeptide(L)'
;MEAGGDINTTAARIYSGADDGDTGTVGITGESALELGQIDLASGFVRERLEINDNFTLIPRPQGQATQGVAGNITITSNNGSIDTTSGTINSRSPDGSGNITLNALGDINTGNLTASALNPETPTRGGDIEVTSREGEINATQPIETFSERGAAGSVNLTAEGSIQTETILSQGTQRGGDINIESFSNDSNVPRPGKDNEVMLPLRRAPEIDAGGALNTFSTEGVAGDVTLASPGTITLSGIRSEGQQQGGTVYFF
;
A
#
# COMPACT_ATOMS: atom_id res chain seq x y z
N MET A 1 22.08 -10.50 21.93
CA MET A 1 22.65 -9.35 21.19
C MET A 1 22.14 -9.49 19.77
N GLU A 2 21.11 -8.74 19.40
CA GLU A 2 20.84 -8.44 17.99
C GLU A 2 20.70 -6.91 17.93
N ALA A 3 21.83 -6.28 17.64
CA ALA A 3 21.85 -4.89 17.24
C ALA A 3 21.59 -4.87 15.72
N GLY A 4 20.34 -5.09 15.33
CA GLY A 4 19.85 -4.56 14.07
C GLY A 4 19.67 -3.07 14.29
N GLY A 5 20.42 -2.22 13.59
CA GLY A 5 20.16 -0.78 13.64
C GLY A 5 18.82 -0.50 12.97
N ASP A 6 18.04 0.42 13.53
CA ASP A 6 16.86 0.95 12.86
C ASP A 6 17.29 1.64 11.55
N ILE A 7 16.56 1.42 10.46
CA ILE A 7 16.79 2.16 9.22
C ILE A 7 15.91 3.39 9.26
N ASN A 8 16.54 4.57 9.36
CA ASN A 8 15.83 5.85 9.36
C ASN A 8 16.15 6.65 8.10
N THR A 9 15.15 6.85 7.25
CA THR A 9 15.22 7.69 6.04
C THR A 9 14.15 8.79 6.04
N THR A 10 13.57 9.12 7.19
CA THR A 10 12.50 10.14 7.33
C THR A 10 12.88 11.52 6.77
N ALA A 11 14.17 11.89 6.86
CA ALA A 11 14.71 13.12 6.30
C ALA A 11 15.20 12.99 4.84
N ALA A 12 15.13 11.81 4.25
CA ALA A 12 15.63 11.50 2.92
C ALA A 12 14.51 11.20 1.93
N ARG A 13 14.85 11.32 0.65
CA ARG A 13 14.03 10.83 -0.46
C ARG A 13 14.79 9.71 -1.16
N ILE A 14 14.18 8.53 -1.24
CA ILE A 14 14.69 7.42 -2.03
C ILE A 14 14.03 7.51 -3.40
N TYR A 15 14.84 7.53 -4.46
CA TYR A 15 14.36 7.70 -5.82
C TYR A 15 15.04 6.69 -6.75
N SER A 16 14.24 5.96 -7.53
CA SER A 16 14.71 5.19 -8.68
C SER A 16 13.84 5.51 -9.88
N GLY A 17 14.46 5.88 -10.99
CA GLY A 17 13.71 6.30 -12.16
C GLY A 17 14.59 6.52 -13.36
N ALA A 18 13.95 6.59 -14.51
CA ALA A 18 14.59 6.69 -15.81
C ALA A 18 13.88 7.75 -16.66
N ASP A 19 14.66 8.43 -17.49
CA ASP A 19 14.16 9.46 -18.40
C ASP A 19 13.48 8.80 -19.61
N ASP A 20 14.10 7.74 -20.16
CA ASP A 20 13.57 6.86 -21.21
C ASP A 20 13.80 5.39 -20.81
N GLY A 21 12.74 4.70 -20.36
CA GLY A 21 12.78 3.27 -20.01
C GLY A 21 12.35 2.99 -18.58
N ASP A 22 12.43 1.73 -18.17
CA ASP A 22 11.86 1.27 -16.91
C ASP A 22 12.63 1.78 -15.67
N THR A 23 11.92 1.95 -14.56
CA THR A 23 12.59 2.23 -13.27
C THR A 23 13.24 0.96 -12.72
N GLY A 24 14.25 1.10 -11.86
CA GLY A 24 14.70 -0.01 -11.01
C GLY A 24 13.70 -0.34 -9.90
N THR A 25 14.05 -1.30 -9.05
CA THR A 25 13.28 -1.64 -7.84
C THR A 25 13.85 -0.94 -6.61
N VAL A 26 13.04 -0.81 -5.56
CA VAL A 26 13.50 -0.40 -4.22
C VAL A 26 13.24 -1.55 -3.26
N GLY A 27 14.30 -2.11 -2.69
CA GLY A 27 14.23 -3.12 -1.64
C GLY A 27 14.85 -2.58 -0.35
N ILE A 28 14.09 -2.54 0.74
CA ILE A 28 14.57 -2.14 2.07
C ILE A 28 14.29 -3.29 3.02
N THR A 29 15.34 -3.83 3.64
CA THR A 29 15.21 -4.92 4.62
C THR A 29 16.01 -4.56 5.86
N GLY A 30 15.39 -4.67 7.03
CA GLY A 30 16.04 -4.49 8.31
C GLY A 30 15.54 -5.49 9.35
N GLU A 31 16.37 -5.74 10.36
CA GLU A 31 16.03 -6.63 11.47
C GLU A 31 15.11 -5.95 12.51
N SER A 32 15.19 -4.63 12.61
CA SER A 32 14.51 -3.81 13.61
C SER A 32 13.58 -2.78 12.94
N ALA A 33 13.21 -1.71 13.64
CA ALA A 33 12.22 -0.77 13.14
C ALA A 33 12.72 -0.04 11.87
N LEU A 34 11.80 0.21 10.95
CA LEU A 34 12.06 1.00 9.74
C LEU A 34 11.23 2.29 9.82
N GLU A 35 11.90 3.45 9.85
CA GLU A 35 11.27 4.76 9.76
C GLU A 35 11.62 5.39 8.41
N LEU A 36 10.68 5.50 7.50
CA LEU A 36 10.94 5.81 6.10
C LEU A 36 10.28 7.12 5.67
N GLY A 37 11.05 7.93 4.95
CA GLY A 37 10.58 9.13 4.28
C GLY A 37 9.97 8.82 2.93
N GLN A 38 10.09 9.76 1.99
CA GLN A 38 9.54 9.61 0.65
C GLN A 38 10.29 8.54 -0.16
N ILE A 39 9.55 7.67 -0.85
CA ILE A 39 10.09 6.70 -1.82
C ILE A 39 9.36 6.87 -3.14
N ASP A 40 10.09 7.09 -4.23
CA ASP A 40 9.51 7.23 -5.56
C ASP A 40 10.20 6.33 -6.60
N LEU A 41 9.38 5.53 -7.26
CA LEU A 41 9.65 4.96 -8.57
C LEU A 41 8.88 5.76 -9.62
N ALA A 42 9.62 6.35 -10.55
CA ALA A 42 9.06 7.25 -11.55
C ALA A 42 9.82 7.12 -12.89
N SER A 43 9.13 6.62 -13.92
CA SER A 43 9.63 6.45 -15.29
C SER A 43 9.16 7.57 -16.22
N GLY A 44 9.89 7.83 -17.30
CA GLY A 44 9.40 8.58 -18.45
C GLY A 44 9.27 10.09 -18.24
N PHE A 45 9.81 10.61 -17.14
CA PHE A 45 9.82 12.05 -16.90
C PHE A 45 10.95 12.68 -17.72
N VAL A 46 10.59 13.53 -18.68
CA VAL A 46 11.58 14.34 -19.39
C VAL A 46 12.27 15.26 -18.37
N ARG A 47 13.57 15.08 -18.18
CA ARG A 47 14.38 15.96 -17.34
C ARG A 47 15.20 16.87 -18.22
N GLU A 48 15.10 18.17 -17.99
CA GLU A 48 15.98 19.13 -18.65
C GLU A 48 17.38 19.00 -18.04
N ARG A 49 18.28 18.26 -18.68
CA ARG A 49 19.67 18.18 -18.22
C ARG A 49 20.32 19.56 -18.31
N LEU A 50 20.59 20.21 -17.18
CA LEU A 50 21.34 21.47 -17.16
C LEU A 50 22.81 21.19 -16.89
N GLU A 51 23.61 21.17 -17.95
CA GLU A 51 25.07 21.06 -17.84
C GLU A 51 25.66 22.39 -17.38
N ILE A 52 26.30 22.38 -16.21
CA ILE A 52 26.95 23.56 -15.63
C ILE A 52 28.43 23.59 -16.01
N ASN A 53 29.09 22.42 -16.10
CA ASN A 53 30.42 22.21 -16.65
C ASN A 53 30.66 20.70 -16.92
N ASP A 54 31.82 20.35 -17.47
CA ASP A 54 32.23 18.98 -17.83
C ASP A 54 32.09 17.96 -16.69
N ASN A 55 32.11 18.41 -15.42
CA ASN A 55 32.04 17.57 -14.24
C ASN A 55 30.75 17.75 -13.41
N PHE A 56 29.87 18.68 -13.78
CA PHE A 56 28.68 18.99 -13.00
C PHE A 56 27.46 19.19 -13.89
N THR A 57 26.53 18.25 -13.75
CA THR A 57 25.20 18.32 -14.33
C THR A 57 24.19 18.49 -13.20
N LEU A 58 23.34 19.52 -13.29
CA LEU A 58 22.12 19.58 -12.52
C LEU A 58 21.05 18.75 -13.23
N ILE A 59 20.55 17.73 -12.54
CA ILE A 59 19.34 17.00 -12.94
C ILE A 59 18.18 17.67 -12.18
N PRO A 60 17.31 18.44 -12.84
CA PRO A 60 16.18 19.08 -12.20
C PRO A 60 15.21 18.04 -11.65
N ARG A 61 14.34 18.49 -10.75
CA ARG A 61 13.18 17.68 -10.34
C ARG A 61 12.38 17.33 -11.60
N PRO A 62 11.84 16.11 -11.71
CA PRO A 62 11.00 15.72 -12.84
C PRO A 62 9.87 16.74 -13.03
N GLN A 63 9.76 17.28 -14.25
CA GLN A 63 8.69 18.20 -14.67
C GLN A 63 8.01 17.62 -15.92
N GLY A 64 6.68 17.68 -15.98
CA GLY A 64 5.91 17.15 -17.12
C GLY A 64 5.22 15.80 -16.85
N GLN A 65 4.49 15.31 -17.85
CA GLN A 65 3.85 14.00 -17.81
C GLN A 65 4.86 12.92 -18.20
N ALA A 66 4.86 11.82 -17.46
CA ALA A 66 5.61 10.64 -17.83
C ALA A 66 5.08 10.08 -19.17
N THR A 67 5.97 9.79 -20.13
CA THR A 67 5.55 9.37 -21.48
C THR A 67 5.70 7.87 -21.77
N GLN A 68 6.58 7.17 -21.06
CA GLN A 68 6.84 5.75 -21.27
C GLN A 68 7.51 5.06 -20.06
N GLY A 69 7.53 3.73 -20.10
CA GLY A 69 8.26 2.82 -19.21
C GLY A 69 7.43 2.28 -18.05
N VAL A 70 7.93 1.21 -17.44
CA VAL A 70 7.30 0.44 -16.37
C VAL A 70 8.00 0.70 -15.03
N ALA A 71 7.22 0.83 -13.96
CA ALA A 71 7.79 0.95 -12.62
C ALA A 71 8.14 -0.43 -12.05
N GLY A 72 9.29 -0.51 -11.38
CA GLY A 72 9.69 -1.68 -10.62
C GLY A 72 8.91 -1.77 -9.31
N ASN A 73 9.16 -2.83 -8.55
CA ASN A 73 8.50 -3.01 -7.26
C ASN A 73 9.20 -2.24 -6.14
N ILE A 74 8.41 -1.86 -5.14
CA ILE A 74 8.88 -1.37 -3.83
C ILE A 74 8.57 -2.47 -2.80
N THR A 75 9.61 -2.98 -2.15
CA THR A 75 9.48 -4.00 -1.10
C THR A 75 10.17 -3.53 0.16
N ILE A 76 9.42 -3.45 1.25
CA ILE A 76 9.90 -3.00 2.56
C ILE A 76 9.63 -4.12 3.56
N THR A 77 10.68 -4.58 4.24
CA THR A 77 10.59 -5.71 5.17
C THR A 77 11.30 -5.40 6.48
N SER A 78 10.55 -5.38 7.57
CA SER A 78 11.09 -5.42 8.93
C SER A 78 10.93 -6.84 9.49
N ASN A 79 12.04 -7.54 9.72
CA ASN A 79 12.00 -8.95 10.12
C ASN A 79 11.44 -9.12 11.53
N ASN A 80 11.81 -8.24 12.48
CA ASN A 80 11.42 -8.33 13.89
C ASN A 80 10.91 -6.99 14.47
N GLY A 81 10.71 -5.97 13.65
CA GLY A 81 10.27 -4.64 14.08
C GLY A 81 9.01 -4.16 13.37
N SER A 82 8.74 -2.88 13.52
CA SER A 82 7.65 -2.14 12.88
C SER A 82 8.11 -1.45 11.58
N ILE A 83 7.15 -1.02 10.77
CA ILE A 83 7.38 -0.11 9.64
C ILE A 83 6.57 1.17 9.87
N ASP A 84 7.23 2.32 9.79
CA ASP A 84 6.58 3.63 9.77
C ASP A 84 6.97 4.38 8.50
N THR A 85 5.98 4.68 7.65
CA THR A 85 6.16 5.47 6.43
C THR A 85 5.36 6.77 6.45
N THR A 86 4.84 7.17 7.62
CA THR A 86 3.97 8.34 7.80
C THR A 86 4.67 9.66 7.48
N SER A 87 6.00 9.66 7.46
CA SER A 87 6.83 10.81 7.10
C SER A 87 6.89 11.08 5.58
N GLY A 88 6.26 10.26 4.74
CA GLY A 88 6.33 10.41 3.30
C GLY A 88 5.23 9.72 2.50
N THR A 89 5.37 9.75 1.18
CA THR A 89 4.57 8.94 0.25
C THR A 89 5.46 7.85 -0.32
N ILE A 90 4.92 6.63 -0.41
CA ILE A 90 5.52 5.55 -1.19
C ILE A 90 4.80 5.47 -2.52
N ASN A 91 5.57 5.60 -3.58
CA ASN A 91 5.04 5.85 -4.91
C ASN A 91 5.70 4.96 -5.94
N SER A 92 4.91 4.10 -6.59
CA SER A 92 5.27 3.35 -7.77
C SER A 92 4.40 3.82 -8.93
N ARG A 93 4.84 4.83 -9.69
CA ARG A 93 4.04 5.41 -10.78
C ARG A 93 4.77 5.33 -12.11
N SER A 94 4.05 4.84 -13.12
CA SER A 94 4.58 4.73 -14.48
C SER A 94 3.48 4.80 -15.52
N PRO A 95 3.75 5.26 -16.76
CA PRO A 95 2.75 5.18 -17.84
C PRO A 95 2.41 3.73 -18.19
N ASP A 96 3.44 2.93 -18.52
CA ASP A 96 3.25 1.65 -19.21
C ASP A 96 3.00 0.46 -18.27
N GLY A 97 2.87 0.73 -16.97
CA GLY A 97 2.60 -0.26 -15.94
C GLY A 97 3.24 0.13 -14.63
N SER A 98 2.50 0.02 -13.54
CA SER A 98 3.02 0.29 -12.21
C SER A 98 3.59 -0.98 -11.59
N GLY A 99 4.66 -0.85 -10.82
CA GLY A 99 5.13 -1.94 -9.97
C GLY A 99 4.37 -1.97 -8.64
N ASN A 100 4.46 -3.11 -7.95
CA ASN A 100 3.74 -3.35 -6.71
C ASN A 100 4.43 -2.66 -5.52
N ILE A 101 3.65 -2.38 -4.48
CA ILE A 101 4.14 -1.91 -3.18
C ILE A 101 3.84 -2.99 -2.15
N THR A 102 4.88 -3.53 -1.51
CA THR A 102 4.75 -4.56 -0.48
C THR A 102 5.42 -4.10 0.81
N LEU A 103 4.67 -4.04 1.91
CA LEU A 103 5.16 -3.75 3.26
C LEU A 103 4.92 -4.98 4.13
N ASN A 104 5.96 -5.53 4.73
CA ASN A 104 5.88 -6.68 5.62
C ASN A 104 6.65 -6.43 6.92
N ALA A 105 5.96 -6.46 8.06
CA ALA A 105 6.55 -6.26 9.36
C ALA A 105 6.16 -7.40 10.31
N LEU A 106 6.98 -7.62 11.34
CA LEU A 106 6.54 -8.45 12.46
C LEU A 106 5.56 -7.65 13.33
N GLY A 107 5.95 -6.46 13.75
CA GLY A 107 5.10 -5.56 14.52
C GLY A 107 4.27 -4.63 13.64
N ASP A 108 3.81 -3.54 14.25
CA ASP A 108 2.87 -2.60 13.63
C ASP A 108 3.38 -1.99 12.31
N ILE A 109 2.44 -1.66 11.43
CA ILE A 109 2.70 -0.87 10.22
C ILE A 109 1.86 0.40 10.24
N ASN A 110 2.53 1.55 10.26
CA ASN A 110 1.92 2.86 10.08
C ASN A 110 2.26 3.37 8.68
N THR A 111 1.25 3.61 7.83
CA THR A 111 1.50 4.03 6.45
C THR A 111 1.21 5.50 6.22
N GLY A 112 2.09 6.17 5.49
CA GLY A 112 1.74 7.37 4.74
C GLY A 112 0.90 7.03 3.51
N ASN A 113 0.86 7.93 2.51
CA ASN A 113 0.20 7.65 1.22
C ASN A 113 0.92 6.51 0.49
N LEU A 114 0.16 5.56 -0.05
CA LEU A 114 0.68 4.52 -0.94
C LEU A 114 0.03 4.67 -2.32
N THR A 115 0.83 4.83 -3.38
CA THR A 115 0.31 5.02 -4.75
C THR A 115 0.98 4.10 -5.75
N ALA A 116 0.22 3.24 -6.42
CA ALA A 116 0.68 2.28 -7.42
C ALA A 116 -0.10 2.43 -8.74
N SER A 117 0.19 3.49 -9.51
CA SER A 117 -0.69 3.93 -10.61
C SER A 117 -0.04 3.84 -11.99
N ALA A 118 -0.81 3.31 -12.95
CA ALA A 118 -0.49 3.28 -14.36
C ALA A 118 -1.19 4.42 -15.12
N LEU A 119 -0.41 5.24 -15.82
CA LEU A 119 -0.85 6.56 -16.31
C LEU A 119 -0.75 6.71 -17.84
N ASN A 120 -0.87 5.61 -18.59
CA ASN A 120 -0.86 5.68 -20.05
C ASN A 120 -2.27 6.00 -20.59
N PRO A 121 -2.44 7.12 -21.33
CA PRO A 121 -3.74 7.54 -21.85
C PRO A 121 -4.15 6.84 -23.16
N GLU A 122 -3.22 6.11 -23.81
CA GLU A 122 -3.42 5.50 -25.13
C GLU A 122 -3.55 3.97 -25.06
N THR A 123 -2.72 3.32 -24.26
CA THR A 123 -2.66 1.86 -24.15
C THR A 123 -3.14 1.38 -22.78
N PRO A 124 -4.05 0.39 -22.73
CA PRO A 124 -4.44 -0.24 -21.47
C PRO A 124 -3.25 -0.90 -20.77
N THR A 125 -2.92 -0.39 -19.58
CA THR A 125 -1.83 -0.89 -18.72
C THR A 125 -2.37 -1.23 -17.33
N ARG A 126 -1.57 -1.82 -16.45
CA ARG A 126 -2.03 -2.27 -15.14
C ARG A 126 -1.43 -1.44 -14.00
N GLY A 127 -2.29 -0.98 -13.09
CA GLY A 127 -1.87 -0.43 -11.80
C GLY A 127 -1.18 -1.50 -10.95
N GLY A 128 -0.32 -1.10 -10.02
CA GLY A 128 0.40 -2.02 -9.16
C GLY A 128 -0.49 -2.48 -8.01
N ASP A 129 -0.27 -3.71 -7.54
CA ASP A 129 -0.90 -4.19 -6.32
C ASP A 129 -0.25 -3.55 -5.09
N ILE A 130 -1.04 -3.35 -4.05
CA ILE A 130 -0.57 -2.86 -2.75
C ILE A 130 -0.86 -3.94 -1.70
N GLU A 131 0.19 -4.43 -1.05
CA GLU A 131 0.12 -5.47 -0.03
C GLU A 131 0.78 -4.96 1.26
N VAL A 132 0.03 -5.00 2.36
CA VAL A 132 0.52 -4.61 3.68
C VAL A 132 0.21 -5.73 4.66
N THR A 133 1.25 -6.30 5.27
CA THR A 133 1.14 -7.44 6.19
C THR A 133 1.83 -7.13 7.51
N SER A 134 1.04 -7.03 8.59
CA SER A 134 1.51 -6.90 9.97
C SER A 134 1.30 -8.23 10.69
N ARG A 135 2.38 -8.99 10.92
CA ARG A 135 2.26 -10.41 11.31
C ARG A 135 1.81 -10.64 12.75
N GLU A 136 2.18 -9.74 13.65
CA GLU A 136 1.88 -9.78 15.10
C GLU A 136 1.41 -8.41 15.63
N GLY A 137 1.13 -7.46 14.73
CA GLY A 137 0.78 -6.08 15.06
C GLY A 137 -0.47 -5.59 14.35
N GLU A 138 -0.70 -4.28 14.48
CA GLU A 138 -1.80 -3.56 13.84
C GLU A 138 -1.36 -2.94 12.50
N ILE A 139 -2.34 -2.53 11.67
CA ILE A 139 -2.10 -1.66 10.51
C ILE A 139 -2.85 -0.35 10.72
N ASN A 140 -2.13 0.77 10.70
CA ASN A 140 -2.70 2.12 10.73
C ASN A 140 -2.41 2.83 9.40
N ALA A 141 -3.32 2.68 8.44
CA ALA A 141 -3.28 3.33 7.13
C ALA A 141 -4.19 4.57 7.11
N THR A 142 -3.82 5.59 7.89
CA THR A 142 -4.62 6.81 8.08
C THR A 142 -4.49 7.82 6.94
N GLN A 143 -3.92 7.40 5.82
CA GLN A 143 -3.69 8.19 4.62
C GLN A 143 -4.14 7.38 3.39
N PRO A 144 -4.49 8.02 2.25
CA PRO A 144 -5.00 7.30 1.09
C PRO A 144 -4.08 6.19 0.55
N ILE A 145 -4.69 5.05 0.23
CA ILE A 145 -4.07 3.97 -0.55
C ILE A 145 -4.72 3.98 -1.93
N GLU A 146 -3.91 4.11 -2.98
CA GLU A 146 -4.38 4.22 -4.36
C GLU A 146 -3.65 3.28 -5.29
N THR A 147 -4.42 2.53 -6.06
CA THR A 147 -3.96 1.86 -7.27
C THR A 147 -4.90 2.22 -8.41
N PHE A 148 -4.30 2.62 -9.53
CA PHE A 148 -5.04 3.22 -10.62
C PHE A 148 -4.53 2.75 -11.97
N SER A 149 -5.42 2.69 -12.95
CA SER A 149 -5.04 2.60 -14.35
C SER A 149 -5.94 3.46 -15.24
N GLU A 150 -5.33 4.34 -16.02
CA GLU A 150 -6.05 5.31 -16.86
C GLU A 150 -6.82 4.68 -18.02
N ARG A 151 -6.34 3.54 -18.54
CA ARG A 151 -6.96 2.83 -19.68
C ARG A 151 -7.19 1.35 -19.43
N GLY A 152 -6.55 0.76 -18.43
CA GLY A 152 -6.59 -0.67 -18.16
C GLY A 152 -7.18 -1.02 -16.81
N ALA A 153 -6.58 -2.01 -16.14
CA ALA A 153 -7.04 -2.52 -14.86
C ALA A 153 -6.24 -1.91 -13.70
N ALA A 154 -6.91 -1.53 -12.61
CA ALA A 154 -6.20 -1.26 -11.35
C ALA A 154 -5.61 -2.54 -10.76
N GLY A 155 -4.62 -2.37 -9.88
CA GLY A 155 -4.17 -3.44 -8.99
C GLY A 155 -5.13 -3.63 -7.82
N SER A 156 -4.95 -4.69 -7.05
CA SER A 156 -5.71 -4.95 -5.84
C SER A 156 -5.01 -4.36 -4.61
N VAL A 157 -5.77 -4.13 -3.55
CA VAL A 157 -5.26 -3.70 -2.24
C VAL A 157 -5.55 -4.81 -1.23
N ASN A 158 -4.50 -5.33 -0.59
CA ASN A 158 -4.59 -6.39 0.41
C ASN A 158 -3.95 -5.92 1.71
N LEU A 159 -4.74 -5.84 2.78
CA LEU A 159 -4.26 -5.50 4.13
C LEU A 159 -4.55 -6.68 5.06
N THR A 160 -3.51 -7.18 5.72
CA THR A 160 -3.63 -8.34 6.63
C THR A 160 -2.90 -8.07 7.93
N ALA A 161 -3.60 -8.21 9.05
CA ALA A 161 -3.05 -7.98 10.38
C ALA A 161 -3.56 -8.98 11.42
N GLU A 162 -2.70 -9.41 12.34
CA GLU A 162 -3.13 -10.10 13.57
C GLU A 162 -3.76 -9.13 14.60
N GLY A 163 -3.50 -7.84 14.42
CA GLY A 163 -4.15 -6.77 15.17
C GLY A 163 -5.29 -6.13 14.41
N SER A 164 -5.81 -5.03 14.96
CA SER A 164 -6.81 -4.22 14.28
C SER A 164 -6.23 -3.58 13.01
N ILE A 165 -7.11 -3.26 12.07
CA ILE A 165 -6.78 -2.51 10.86
C ILE A 165 -7.59 -1.22 10.84
N GLN A 166 -6.92 -0.08 10.87
CA GLN A 166 -7.52 1.21 10.60
C GLN A 166 -7.10 1.70 9.21
N THR A 167 -8.07 2.13 8.41
CA THR A 167 -7.81 2.72 7.09
C THR A 167 -8.61 4.00 6.90
N GLU A 168 -8.09 4.92 6.10
CA GLU A 168 -8.90 6.00 5.53
C GLU A 168 -9.51 5.56 4.20
N THR A 169 -9.25 6.29 3.11
CA THR A 169 -9.79 6.00 1.78
C THR A 169 -8.89 5.01 1.05
N ILE A 170 -9.50 3.97 0.47
CA ILE A 170 -8.84 3.05 -0.46
C ILE A 170 -9.47 3.22 -1.83
N LEU A 171 -8.64 3.46 -2.84
CA LEU A 171 -9.04 3.64 -4.24
C LEU A 171 -8.35 2.57 -5.10
N SER A 172 -9.14 1.70 -5.72
CA SER A 172 -8.66 0.76 -6.73
C SER A 172 -9.47 0.93 -8.02
N GLN A 173 -8.99 1.79 -8.92
CA GLN A 173 -9.79 2.29 -10.05
C GLN A 173 -9.14 2.05 -11.40
N GLY A 174 -9.82 1.36 -12.30
CA GLY A 174 -9.32 1.14 -13.66
C GLY A 174 -10.41 1.24 -14.70
N THR A 175 -10.12 1.88 -15.83
CA THR A 175 -11.12 2.04 -16.91
C THR A 175 -11.72 0.71 -17.37
N GLN A 176 -10.91 -0.34 -17.50
CA GLN A 176 -11.38 -1.68 -17.87
C GLN A 176 -11.80 -2.53 -16.67
N ARG A 177 -11.14 -2.35 -15.52
CA ARG A 177 -11.45 -3.10 -14.31
C ARG A 177 -10.98 -2.37 -13.05
N GLY A 178 -11.85 -2.25 -12.05
CA GLY A 178 -11.45 -1.91 -10.68
C GLY A 178 -10.80 -3.14 -10.02
N GLY A 179 -9.78 -2.95 -9.20
CA GLY A 179 -9.13 -4.06 -8.49
C GLY A 179 -9.82 -4.37 -7.16
N ASP A 180 -9.51 -5.53 -6.61
CA ASP A 180 -10.16 -5.99 -5.38
C ASP A 180 -9.62 -5.26 -4.16
N ILE A 181 -10.45 -5.11 -3.13
CA ILE A 181 -10.05 -4.58 -1.82
C ILE A 181 -10.30 -5.66 -0.79
N ASN A 182 -9.23 -6.22 -0.23
CA ASN A 182 -9.29 -7.26 0.79
C ASN A 182 -8.66 -6.74 2.08
N ILE A 183 -9.42 -6.75 3.17
CA ILE A 183 -8.96 -6.35 4.50
C ILE A 183 -9.28 -7.48 5.46
N GLU A 184 -8.24 -8.07 6.04
CA GLU A 184 -8.35 -9.19 6.97
C GLU A 184 -7.63 -8.85 8.28
N SER A 185 -8.43 -8.69 9.33
CA SER A 185 -7.96 -8.68 10.70
C SER A 185 -8.28 -10.04 11.31
N PHE A 186 -7.34 -10.65 12.00
CA PHE A 186 -7.55 -11.94 12.68
C PHE A 186 -6.85 -11.93 14.02
N SER A 187 -7.09 -12.91 14.90
CA SER A 187 -6.28 -13.07 16.11
C SER A 187 -5.74 -14.48 16.15
N ASN A 188 -4.44 -14.65 16.40
CA ASN A 188 -3.87 -15.98 16.66
C ASN A 188 -4.05 -16.42 18.13
N ASP A 189 -4.72 -15.59 18.95
CA ASP A 189 -4.85 -15.80 20.38
C ASP A 189 -5.66 -17.07 20.70
N SER A 190 -4.93 -18.17 20.84
CA SER A 190 -5.43 -19.44 21.34
C SER A 190 -5.77 -19.41 22.84
N ASN A 191 -5.48 -18.30 23.55
CA ASN A 191 -5.76 -18.09 24.97
C ASN A 191 -7.01 -17.23 25.23
N VAL A 192 -8.06 -17.36 24.41
CA VAL A 192 -9.40 -16.96 24.87
C VAL A 192 -9.68 -17.74 26.17
N PRO A 193 -9.82 -17.08 27.34
CA PRO A 193 -10.05 -17.77 28.58
C PRO A 193 -11.37 -18.53 28.48
N ARG A 194 -11.30 -19.87 28.43
CA ARG A 194 -12.47 -20.69 28.75
C ARG A 194 -12.78 -20.43 30.22
N PRO A 195 -14.05 -20.33 30.64
CA PRO A 195 -14.38 -20.33 32.06
C PRO A 195 -13.89 -21.65 32.66
N GLY A 196 -12.65 -21.65 33.16
CA GLY A 196 -12.16 -22.64 34.09
C GLY A 196 -13.00 -22.47 35.33
N LYS A 197 -13.63 -23.57 35.77
CA LYS A 197 -14.00 -23.69 37.17
C LYS A 197 -12.75 -23.29 37.97
N ASP A 198 -12.90 -22.46 38.99
CA ASP A 198 -11.88 -22.19 40.01
C ASP A 198 -11.02 -20.91 39.79
N ASN A 199 -11.58 -19.73 40.08
CA ASN A 199 -10.87 -18.55 40.63
C ASN A 199 -9.53 -18.07 40.02
N GLU A 200 -9.21 -18.35 38.76
CA GLU A 200 -8.06 -17.73 38.09
C GLU A 200 -8.38 -16.27 37.71
N VAL A 201 -7.39 -15.41 37.90
CA VAL A 201 -7.48 -13.98 37.59
C VAL A 201 -7.91 -13.80 36.14
N MET A 202 -9.05 -13.15 35.93
CA MET A 202 -9.52 -12.75 34.60
C MET A 202 -8.47 -11.81 33.99
N LEU A 203 -7.60 -12.35 33.13
CA LEU A 203 -6.75 -11.53 32.28
C LEU A 203 -7.65 -10.66 31.41
N PRO A 204 -7.25 -9.41 31.13
CA PRO A 204 -8.09 -8.50 30.36
C PRO A 204 -8.47 -9.18 29.04
N LEU A 205 -9.77 -9.22 28.77
CA LEU A 205 -10.31 -9.54 27.45
C LEU A 205 -9.60 -8.60 26.48
N ARG A 206 -8.56 -9.07 25.76
CA ARG A 206 -8.05 -8.30 24.63
C ARG A 206 -9.26 -8.14 23.71
N ARG A 207 -9.56 -6.88 23.37
CA ARG A 207 -10.65 -6.57 22.44
C ARG A 207 -10.36 -7.35 21.16
N ALA A 208 -11.37 -8.05 20.65
CA ALA A 208 -11.21 -8.76 19.38
C ALA A 208 -10.70 -7.76 18.33
N PRO A 209 -9.70 -8.12 17.51
CA PRO A 209 -9.23 -7.26 16.44
C PRO A 209 -10.37 -6.76 15.57
N GLU A 210 -10.31 -5.50 15.16
CA GLU A 210 -11.38 -4.82 14.44
C GLU A 210 -10.91 -4.26 13.10
N ILE A 211 -11.87 -3.97 12.22
CA ILE A 211 -11.64 -3.16 11.03
C ILE A 211 -12.36 -1.82 11.21
N ASP A 212 -11.63 -0.72 11.07
CA ASP A 212 -12.17 0.64 11.07
C ASP A 212 -11.76 1.36 9.78
N ALA A 213 -12.67 1.41 8.80
CA ALA A 213 -12.50 2.18 7.58
C ALA A 213 -13.17 3.55 7.72
N GLY A 214 -12.40 4.53 8.19
CA GLY A 214 -12.83 5.92 8.34
C GLY A 214 -13.15 6.61 7.02
N GLY A 215 -12.55 6.14 5.92
CA GLY A 215 -12.84 6.61 4.56
C GLY A 215 -13.64 5.60 3.73
N ALA A 216 -13.87 5.95 2.45
CA ALA A 216 -14.60 5.09 1.53
C ALA A 216 -13.67 4.05 0.89
N LEU A 217 -14.14 2.82 0.76
CA LEU A 217 -13.49 1.74 0.01
C LEU A 217 -14.08 1.71 -1.40
N ASN A 218 -13.30 2.12 -2.39
CA ASN A 218 -13.78 2.30 -3.77
C ASN A 218 -13.03 1.39 -4.73
N THR A 219 -13.74 0.46 -5.34
CA THR A 219 -13.29 -0.29 -6.50
C THR A 219 -14.19 0.01 -7.69
N PHE A 220 -13.65 0.70 -8.68
CA PHE A 220 -14.45 1.36 -9.71
C PHE A 220 -13.91 1.13 -11.11
N SER A 221 -14.84 1.00 -12.06
CA SER A 221 -14.53 0.93 -13.48
C SER A 221 -15.48 1.78 -14.32
N THR A 222 -14.90 2.65 -15.17
CA THR A 222 -15.67 3.54 -16.06
C THR A 222 -16.23 2.84 -17.29
N GLU A 223 -15.61 1.74 -17.73
CA GLU A 223 -16.00 1.03 -18.96
C GLU A 223 -16.17 -0.47 -18.79
N GLY A 224 -15.76 -1.04 -17.65
CA GLY A 224 -15.77 -2.49 -17.42
C GLY A 224 -16.37 -2.89 -16.09
N VAL A 225 -15.68 -3.79 -15.40
CA VAL A 225 -16.19 -4.49 -14.21
C VAL A 225 -15.49 -3.97 -12.96
N ALA A 226 -16.22 -3.71 -11.88
CA ALA A 226 -15.60 -3.39 -10.59
C ALA A 226 -14.98 -4.63 -9.94
N GLY A 227 -14.06 -4.41 -9.01
CA GLY A 227 -13.51 -5.46 -8.16
C GLY A 227 -14.44 -5.77 -6.99
N ASP A 228 -14.10 -6.85 -6.29
CA ASP A 228 -14.79 -7.27 -5.08
C ASP A 228 -14.23 -6.53 -3.85
N VAL A 229 -15.03 -6.44 -2.80
CA VAL A 229 -14.60 -5.94 -1.49
C VAL A 229 -14.83 -7.03 -0.45
N THR A 230 -13.76 -7.48 0.18
CA THR A 230 -13.80 -8.52 1.22
C THR A 230 -13.28 -7.96 2.53
N LEU A 231 -14.09 -8.03 3.58
CA LEU A 231 -13.72 -7.60 4.92
C LEU A 231 -13.92 -8.77 5.88
N ALA A 232 -12.86 -9.17 6.57
CA ALA A 232 -12.89 -10.29 7.53
C ALA A 232 -12.34 -9.83 8.87
N SER A 233 -13.13 -9.97 9.93
CA SER A 233 -12.71 -9.56 11.28
C SER A 233 -13.41 -10.38 12.37
N PRO A 234 -12.69 -10.86 13.40
CA PRO A 234 -13.31 -11.48 14.56
C PRO A 234 -14.05 -10.47 15.46
N GLY A 235 -13.80 -9.17 15.28
CA GLY A 235 -14.42 -8.07 16.01
C GLY A 235 -15.34 -7.22 15.14
N THR A 236 -15.49 -5.95 15.53
CA THR A 236 -16.37 -5.01 14.81
C THR A 236 -15.76 -4.64 13.46
N ILE A 237 -16.63 -4.42 12.46
CA ILE A 237 -16.29 -3.77 11.19
C ILE A 237 -17.05 -2.45 11.12
N THR A 238 -16.32 -1.33 11.16
CA THR A 238 -16.86 0.04 11.06
C THR A 238 -16.49 0.62 9.70
N LEU A 239 -17.47 1.22 9.00
CA LEU A 239 -17.29 1.71 7.64
C LEU A 239 -17.95 3.07 7.43
N SER A 240 -17.27 3.97 6.74
CA SER A 240 -17.87 5.18 6.17
C SER A 240 -18.60 4.92 4.85
N GLY A 241 -18.14 3.96 4.04
CA GLY A 241 -18.80 3.61 2.79
C GLY A 241 -18.03 2.65 1.91
N ILE A 242 -18.76 1.90 1.08
CA ILE A 242 -18.19 1.03 0.05
C ILE A 242 -18.83 1.39 -1.30
N ARG A 243 -18.00 1.51 -2.34
CA ARG A 243 -18.43 1.63 -3.73
C ARG A 243 -17.72 0.56 -4.57
N SER A 244 -18.47 -0.45 -5.00
CA SER A 244 -18.04 -1.39 -6.04
C SER A 244 -18.92 -1.19 -7.27
N GLU A 245 -18.44 -0.43 -8.25
CA GLU A 245 -19.25 0.00 -9.41
C GLU A 245 -18.46 -0.12 -10.72
N GLY A 246 -18.97 -0.92 -11.64
CA GLY A 246 -18.45 -1.01 -13.01
C GLY A 246 -19.56 -0.70 -14.01
N GLN A 247 -19.22 -0.04 -15.12
CA GLN A 247 -20.17 0.24 -16.21
C GLN A 247 -20.85 -1.04 -16.74
N GLN A 248 -20.11 -2.15 -16.81
CA GLN A 248 -20.62 -3.44 -17.27
C GLN A 248 -21.20 -4.26 -16.12
N GLN A 249 -20.51 -4.29 -14.98
CA GLN A 249 -20.90 -5.07 -13.80
C GLN A 249 -20.28 -4.52 -12.52
N GLY A 250 -21.04 -4.45 -11.43
CA GLY A 250 -20.51 -4.22 -10.09
C GLY A 250 -19.86 -5.48 -9.51
N GLY A 251 -18.98 -5.32 -8.52
CA GLY A 251 -18.41 -6.45 -7.78
C GLY A 251 -19.29 -6.87 -6.59
N THR A 252 -18.81 -7.90 -5.90
CA THR A 252 -19.42 -8.46 -4.71
C THR A 252 -18.80 -7.89 -3.45
N VAL A 253 -19.62 -7.70 -2.41
CA VAL A 253 -19.16 -7.24 -1.10
C VAL A 253 -19.38 -8.35 -0.07
N TYR A 254 -18.31 -8.79 0.57
CA TYR A 254 -18.30 -9.85 1.57
C TYR A 254 -17.87 -9.33 2.94
N PHE A 255 -18.55 -9.84 3.97
CA PHE A 255 -18.23 -9.63 5.37
C PHE A 255 -18.12 -11.00 6.04
N PHE A 256 -17.03 -11.24 6.76
CA PHE A 256 -16.75 -12.49 7.46
C PHE A 256 -16.41 -12.25 8.93
#